data_AF-A0A497B2B4-F1
#
_entry.id   AF-A0A497B2B4-F1
#
_cell.length_a   1.000
_cell.length_b   1.000
_cell.length_c   1.000
_cell.angle_alpha   90.00
_cell.angle_beta   90.00
_cell.angle_gamma   90.00
#
_symmetry.space_group_name_H-M   'P 1'
#
loop_
_entity.id
_entity.type
_entity.pdbx_description
1 polymer ?
#
loop_
_entity_poly.entity_id
_entity_poly.type
_entity_poly.pdbx_seq_one_letter_code
_entity_poly.pdbx_strand_id
1 'polypeptide(L)'
;GAILDGFPRTVYQAEAFEEALAREGKAIAVVPYIKVSMEKLLERLSGRWICRRCQAVYHMVYKPPKNDKKCDLCGGELYQREDDKPETARHRLEVYFQQTMPLLNYYRGKGLLREVDGEKSIPEVHQELMAVIQEVTPGAGSSEG
;
A
#
# COMPACT_ATOMS: atom_id res chain seq x y z
N GLY A 1 -11.16 11.46 -11.71
CA GLY A 1 -11.33 10.60 -10.53
C GLY A 1 -10.35 11.01 -9.44
N ALA A 2 -10.19 10.19 -8.41
CA ALA A 2 -9.20 10.37 -7.35
C ALA A 2 -8.71 9.00 -6.88
N ILE A 3 -7.50 8.96 -6.31
CA ILE A 3 -6.97 7.78 -5.61
C ILE A 3 -6.91 8.16 -4.13
N LEU A 4 -7.46 7.30 -3.28
CA LEU A 4 -7.36 7.42 -1.84
C LEU A 4 -6.37 6.39 -1.33
N ASP A 5 -5.28 6.88 -0.76
CA ASP A 5 -4.24 6.05 -0.16
C ASP A 5 -4.37 6.10 1.37
N GLY A 6 -4.58 4.94 1.99
CA GLY A 6 -4.70 4.80 3.44
C GLY A 6 -6.02 5.25 4.07
N PHE A 7 -7.07 5.48 3.25
CA PHE A 7 -8.44 5.76 3.68
C PHE A 7 -9.46 5.10 2.73
N PRO A 8 -10.57 4.54 3.23
CA PRO A 8 -10.94 4.37 4.64
C PRO A 8 -10.15 3.24 5.33
N ARG A 9 -10.16 3.21 6.67
CA ARG A 9 -9.55 2.17 7.51
C ARG A 9 -10.54 1.36 8.34
N THR A 10 -11.79 1.80 8.41
CA THR A 10 -12.87 1.11 9.13
C THR A 10 -14.12 1.05 8.28
N VAL A 11 -15.02 0.12 8.59
CA VAL A 11 -16.33 0.00 7.93
C VAL A 11 -17.15 1.28 8.09
N TYR A 12 -17.16 1.86 9.30
CA TYR A 12 -17.85 3.13 9.55
C TYR A 12 -17.33 4.28 8.65
N GLN A 13 -16.01 4.37 8.45
CA GLN A 13 -15.44 5.35 7.53
C GLN A 13 -15.84 5.08 6.07
N ALA A 14 -15.90 3.80 5.67
CA ALA A 14 -16.34 3.42 4.33
C ALA A 14 -17.80 3.81 4.08
N GLU A 15 -18.70 3.53 5.02
CA GLU A 15 -20.12 3.90 4.93
C GLU A 15 -20.28 5.42 4.83
N ALA A 16 -19.66 6.17 5.73
CA ALA A 16 -19.73 7.63 5.71
C ALA A 16 -19.17 8.24 4.42
N PHE A 17 -18.09 7.67 3.89
CA PHE A 17 -17.48 8.13 2.65
C PHE A 17 -18.35 7.83 1.42
N GLU A 18 -18.94 6.64 1.35
CA GLU A 18 -19.87 6.28 0.28
C GLU A 18 -21.13 7.12 0.30
N GLU A 19 -21.68 7.44 1.49
CA GLU A 19 -22.79 8.38 1.61
C GLU A 19 -22.44 9.77 1.08
N ALA A 20 -21.24 10.27 1.40
CA ALA A 20 -20.76 11.55 0.90
C ALA A 20 -20.63 11.54 -0.63
N LEU A 21 -20.05 10.48 -1.20
CA LEU A 21 -19.96 10.31 -2.65
C LEU A 21 -21.35 10.25 -3.31
N ALA A 22 -22.29 9.52 -2.72
CA ALA A 22 -23.64 9.38 -3.26
C ALA A 22 -24.39 10.72 -3.33
N ARG A 23 -24.19 11.62 -2.35
CA ARG A 23 -24.75 12.99 -2.39
C ARG A 23 -24.22 13.81 -3.57
N GLU A 24 -23.03 13.49 -4.07
CA GLU A 24 -22.43 14.10 -5.24
C GLU A 24 -22.67 13.31 -6.54
N GLY A 25 -23.50 12.26 -6.51
CA GLY A 25 -23.73 11.39 -7.66
C GLY A 25 -22.48 10.58 -8.08
N LYS A 26 -21.55 10.37 -7.15
CA LYS A 26 -20.30 9.62 -7.34
C LYS A 26 -20.36 8.28 -6.60
N ALA A 27 -19.47 7.37 -6.98
CA ALA A 27 -19.30 6.08 -6.32
C ALA A 27 -17.82 5.65 -6.35
N ILE A 28 -17.49 4.70 -5.48
CA ILE A 28 -16.20 4.01 -5.52
C ILE A 28 -16.22 3.04 -6.70
N ALA A 29 -15.29 3.20 -7.64
CA ALA A 29 -15.19 2.34 -8.81
C ALA A 29 -14.55 0.98 -8.50
N VAL A 30 -13.49 0.98 -7.67
CA VAL A 30 -12.73 -0.22 -7.30
C VAL A 30 -11.95 0.02 -6.01
N VAL A 31 -11.70 -1.07 -5.28
CA VAL A 31 -10.83 -1.10 -4.10
C VAL A 31 -9.74 -2.15 -4.32
N PRO A 32 -8.57 -1.76 -4.85
CA PRO A 32 -7.43 -2.66 -4.97
C PRO A 32 -6.81 -2.92 -3.59
N TYR A 33 -6.61 -4.17 -3.24
CA TYR A 33 -5.93 -4.61 -2.01
C TYR A 33 -4.65 -5.35 -2.37
N ILE A 34 -3.50 -4.73 -2.09
CA ILE A 34 -2.19 -5.34 -2.29
C ILE A 34 -1.95 -6.33 -1.16
N LYS A 35 -2.16 -7.61 -1.45
CA LYS A 35 -2.05 -8.71 -0.51
C LYS A 35 -0.61 -9.17 -0.39
N VAL A 36 -0.09 -9.19 0.83
CA VAL A 36 1.26 -9.64 1.16
C VAL A 36 1.18 -10.49 2.42
N SER A 37 1.89 -11.61 2.48
CA SER A 37 1.96 -12.42 3.68
C SER A 37 2.56 -11.64 4.86
N MET A 38 2.13 -11.99 6.08
CA MET A 38 2.64 -11.37 7.30
C MET A 38 4.16 -11.55 7.44
N GLU A 39 4.69 -12.71 7.06
CA GLU A 39 6.12 -12.99 7.07
C GLU A 39 6.88 -12.05 6.13
N LYS A 40 6.41 -11.89 4.89
CA LYS A 40 7.02 -11.00 3.92
C LYS A 40 6.92 -9.53 4.33
N LEU A 41 5.80 -9.11 4.94
CA LEU A 41 5.66 -7.77 5.50
C LEU A 41 6.65 -7.52 6.63
N LEU A 42 6.82 -8.48 7.55
CA LEU A 42 7.80 -8.39 8.63
C LEU A 42 9.21 -8.24 8.08
N GLU A 43 9.59 -9.09 7.13
CA GLU A 43 10.89 -9.03 6.48
C GLU A 43 11.14 -7.64 5.86
N ARG A 44 10.16 -7.12 5.10
CA ARG A 44 10.25 -5.81 4.44
C ARG A 44 10.34 -4.65 5.43
N LEU A 45 9.59 -4.70 6.55
CA LEU A 45 9.60 -3.67 7.58
C LEU A 45 10.92 -3.69 8.36
N SER A 46 11.32 -4.86 8.85
CA SER A 46 12.52 -5.03 9.67
C SER A 46 13.82 -4.83 8.90
N GLY A 47 13.79 -4.90 7.57
CA GLY A 47 14.93 -4.53 6.73
C GLY A 47 14.98 -3.06 6.31
N ARG A 48 13.94 -2.25 6.60
CA ARG A 48 13.80 -0.88 6.08
C ARG A 48 14.63 0.13 6.87
N TRP A 49 15.40 0.93 6.12
CA TRP A 49 16.18 2.06 6.62
C TRP A 49 15.84 3.33 5.85
N ILE A 50 15.80 4.45 6.55
CA ILE A 50 15.38 5.74 6.00
C ILE A 50 16.48 6.76 6.26
N CYS A 51 16.81 7.59 5.27
CA CYS A 51 17.70 8.71 5.49
C CYS A 51 17.01 9.82 6.29
N ARG A 52 17.60 10.24 7.41
CA ARG A 52 17.07 11.35 8.24
C ARG A 52 16.93 12.66 7.46
N ARG A 53 17.78 12.88 6.46
CA ARG A 53 17.86 14.15 5.71
C ARG A 53 16.96 14.20 4.48
N CYS A 54 17.06 13.20 3.60
CA CYS A 54 16.36 13.21 2.31
C CYS A 54 15.22 12.19 2.19
N GLN A 55 14.94 11.44 3.27
CA GLN A 55 13.88 10.42 3.30
C GLN A 55 14.06 9.26 2.29
N ALA A 56 15.21 9.16 1.63
CA ALA A 56 15.53 8.04 0.77
C ALA A 56 15.44 6.71 1.55
N VAL A 57 14.74 5.74 0.96
CA VAL A 57 14.48 4.42 1.55
C VAL A 57 15.48 3.41 1.01
N TYR A 58 16.02 2.63 1.94
CA TYR A 58 16.95 1.51 1.74
C TYR A 58 16.37 0.25 2.37
N HIS A 59 16.89 -0.91 1.95
CA HIS A 59 16.61 -2.18 2.57
C HIS A 59 17.90 -2.98 2.69
N MET A 60 18.29 -3.43 3.89
CA MET A 60 19.62 -4.02 4.12
C MET A 60 19.92 -5.25 3.24
N VAL A 61 18.89 -5.98 2.83
CA VAL A 61 18.98 -7.11 1.87
C VAL A 61 18.74 -6.67 0.42
N TYR A 62 17.57 -6.10 0.11
CA TYR A 62 17.14 -5.86 -1.28
C TYR A 62 17.69 -4.57 -1.93
N LYS A 63 18.08 -3.58 -1.13
CA LYS A 63 18.59 -2.28 -1.59
C LYS A 63 19.55 -1.71 -0.54
N PRO A 64 20.69 -2.39 -0.28
CA PRO A 64 21.62 -1.97 0.75
C PRO A 64 22.27 -0.63 0.37
N PRO A 65 22.59 0.23 1.36
CA PRO A 65 23.43 1.39 1.11
C PRO A 65 24.85 0.95 0.75
N LYS A 66 25.57 1.74 -0.04
CA LYS A 66 26.98 1.45 -0.38
C LYS A 66 27.90 1.56 0.83
N ASN A 67 27.58 2.46 1.75
CA ASN A 67 28.33 2.70 2.98
C ASN A 67 27.44 2.43 4.19
N ASP A 68 27.98 1.71 5.18
CA ASP A 68 27.21 1.36 6.37
C ASP A 68 26.59 2.60 7.03
N LYS A 69 25.27 2.53 7.22
CA LYS A 69 24.41 3.57 7.81
C LYS A 69 24.53 4.98 7.19
N LYS A 70 24.97 5.10 5.93
CA LYS A 70 25.04 6.38 5.21
C LYS A 70 24.23 6.35 3.91
N CYS A 71 23.51 7.43 3.67
CA CYS A 71 22.72 7.61 2.45
C CYS A 71 23.62 7.85 1.25
N ASP A 72 23.43 7.05 0.20
CA ASP A 72 24.18 7.17 -1.06
C ASP A 72 23.87 8.46 -1.84
N LEU A 73 22.74 9.11 -1.56
CA LEU A 73 22.29 10.31 -2.28
C LEU A 73 22.78 11.62 -1.66
N CYS A 74 22.80 11.71 -0.33
CA CYS A 74 23.09 12.98 0.36
C CYS A 74 24.07 12.86 1.54
N GLY A 75 24.62 11.66 1.77
CA GLY A 75 25.55 11.37 2.88
C GLY A 75 24.92 11.41 4.27
N GLY A 76 23.61 11.63 4.39
CA GLY A 76 22.90 11.68 5.67
C GLY A 76 22.85 10.32 6.38
N GLU A 77 22.69 10.34 7.70
CA GLU A 77 22.53 9.15 8.54
C GLU A 77 21.27 8.37 8.13
N LEU A 78 21.43 7.05 8.00
CA LEU A 78 20.32 6.11 7.89
C LEU A 78 19.91 5.65 9.27
N TYR A 79 18.61 5.63 9.52
CA TYR A 79 18.02 5.10 10.74
C TYR A 79 16.87 4.16 10.43
N GLN A 80 16.58 3.29 11.37
CA GLN A 80 15.36 2.48 11.37
C GLN A 80 14.34 3.13 12.31
N ARG A 81 13.07 3.11 11.90
CA ARG A 81 11.99 3.60 12.76
C ARG A 81 11.71 2.61 13.89
N GLU A 82 11.20 3.12 15.00
CA GLU A 82 10.82 2.28 16.15
C GLU A 82 9.76 1.23 15.77
N ASP A 83 8.80 1.59 14.92
CA ASP A 83 7.74 0.70 14.42
C ASP A 83 8.21 -0.33 13.37
N ASP A 84 9.47 -0.24 12.93
CA ASP A 84 10.09 -1.20 12.01
C ASP A 84 10.90 -2.28 12.76
N LYS A 85 11.09 -2.15 14.09
CA LYS A 85 11.73 -3.20 14.92
C LYS A 85 10.88 -4.47 14.94
N PRO A 86 11.46 -5.68 14.93
CA PRO A 86 10.73 -6.93 14.68
C PRO A 86 9.48 -7.13 15.56
N GLU A 87 9.60 -6.96 16.88
CA GLU A 87 8.52 -7.15 17.83
C GLU A 87 7.40 -6.12 17.64
N THR A 88 7.78 -4.85 17.43
CA THR A 88 6.84 -3.74 17.23
C THR A 88 6.16 -3.83 15.87
N ALA A 89 6.89 -4.20 14.83
CA ALA A 89 6.37 -4.42 13.49
C ALA A 89 5.35 -5.57 13.48
N ARG A 90 5.62 -6.65 14.20
CA ARG A 90 4.68 -7.77 14.37
C ARG A 90 3.37 -7.33 14.98
N HIS A 91 3.43 -6.69 16.14
CA HIS A 91 2.23 -6.23 16.82
C HIS A 91 1.43 -5.24 15.96
N ARG A 92 2.12 -4.31 15.29
CA ARG A 92 1.50 -3.35 14.37
C ARG A 92 0.77 -4.05 13.21
N LEU A 93 1.36 -5.08 12.62
CA LEU A 93 0.75 -5.86 11.55
C LEU A 93 -0.46 -6.65 12.04
N GLU A 94 -0.40 -7.24 13.23
CA GLU A 94 -1.53 -7.94 13.86
C GLU A 94 -2.73 -7.00 14.03
N VAL A 95 -2.50 -5.80 14.59
CA VAL A 95 -3.53 -4.76 14.72
C VAL A 95 -4.06 -4.33 13.36
N TYR A 96 -3.18 -4.13 12.37
CA TYR A 96 -3.60 -3.78 11.01
C TYR A 96 -4.53 -4.84 10.42
N PHE A 97 -4.19 -6.13 10.50
CA PHE A 97 -5.03 -7.19 9.96
C PHE A 97 -6.38 -7.29 10.69
N GLN A 98 -6.39 -7.15 12.02
CA GLN A 98 -7.64 -7.14 12.80
C GLN A 98 -8.58 -6.00 12.39
N GLN A 99 -8.04 -4.81 12.13
CA GLN A 99 -8.82 -3.64 11.73
C GLN A 99 -9.21 -3.66 10.24
N THR A 100 -8.36 -4.22 9.39
CA THR A 100 -8.53 -4.22 7.93
C THR A 100 -9.43 -5.36 7.46
N MET A 101 -9.43 -6.52 8.13
CA MET A 101 -10.23 -7.68 7.72
C MET A 101 -11.74 -7.37 7.60
N PRO A 102 -12.38 -6.67 8.56
CA PRO A 102 -13.79 -6.26 8.42
C PRO A 102 -14.02 -5.37 7.18
N LEU A 103 -13.11 -4.46 6.89
CA LEU A 103 -13.21 -3.56 5.73
C LEU A 103 -13.05 -4.31 4.39
N LEU A 104 -12.13 -5.29 4.34
CA LEU A 104 -12.00 -6.14 3.16
C LEU A 104 -13.26 -6.97 2.93
N ASN A 105 -13.84 -7.54 3.98
CA ASN A 105 -15.09 -8.29 3.89
C ASN A 105 -16.25 -7.40 3.41
N TYR A 106 -16.33 -6.17 3.91
CA TYR A 106 -17.30 -5.17 3.47
C TYR A 106 -17.21 -4.91 1.96
N TYR A 107 -16.03 -4.56 1.44
CA TYR A 107 -15.86 -4.29 0.01
C TYR A 107 -15.95 -5.54 -0.87
N ARG A 108 -15.59 -6.71 -0.34
CA ARG A 108 -15.79 -7.99 -1.02
C ARG A 108 -17.28 -8.29 -1.20
N GLY A 109 -18.09 -8.06 -0.17
CA GLY A 109 -19.55 -8.21 -0.23
C GLY A 109 -20.22 -7.29 -1.25
N LYS A 110 -19.59 -6.14 -1.56
CA LYS A 110 -20.04 -5.20 -2.60
C LYS A 110 -19.49 -5.49 -4.00
N GLY A 111 -18.62 -6.48 -4.17
CA GLY A 111 -17.96 -6.77 -5.44
C GLY A 111 -16.93 -5.73 -5.89
N LEU A 112 -16.56 -4.78 -5.02
CA LEU A 112 -15.62 -3.70 -5.31
C LEU A 112 -14.16 -4.07 -5.01
N LEU A 113 -13.93 -5.06 -4.15
CA LEU A 113 -12.59 -5.51 -3.79
C LEU A 113 -11.91 -6.24 -4.96
N ARG A 114 -10.65 -5.90 -5.23
CA ARG A 114 -9.76 -6.63 -6.13
C ARG A 114 -8.45 -6.92 -5.41
N GLU A 115 -8.12 -8.19 -5.22
CA GLU A 115 -6.85 -8.58 -4.58
C GLU A 115 -5.75 -8.55 -5.65
N VAL A 116 -4.61 -7.93 -5.31
CA VAL A 116 -3.40 -7.91 -6.13
C VAL A 116 -2.28 -8.56 -5.34
N ASP A 117 -1.54 -9.47 -5.96
CA ASP A 117 -0.41 -10.14 -5.30
C ASP A 117 0.79 -9.19 -5.15
N GLY A 118 1.02 -8.70 -3.93
CA GLY A 118 2.11 -7.77 -3.61
C GLY A 118 3.46 -8.44 -3.33
N GLU A 119 3.58 -9.76 -3.51
CA GLU A 119 4.85 -10.47 -3.39
C GLU A 119 5.63 -10.54 -4.70
N LYS A 120 4.98 -10.25 -5.84
CA LYS A 120 5.60 -10.11 -7.16
C LYS A 120 6.55 -8.91 -7.24
N SER A 121 7.27 -8.80 -8.35
CA SER A 121 8.13 -7.64 -8.62
C SER A 121 7.32 -6.36 -8.80
N ILE A 122 7.95 -5.20 -8.57
CA ILE A 122 7.29 -3.88 -8.73
C ILE A 122 6.63 -3.73 -10.12
N PRO A 123 7.28 -4.10 -11.24
CA PRO A 123 6.65 -4.03 -12.56
C PRO A 123 5.40 -4.91 -12.70
N GLU A 124 5.42 -6.13 -12.16
CA GLU A 124 4.28 -7.05 -12.21
C GLU A 124 3.10 -6.55 -11.37
N VAL A 125 3.36 -6.10 -10.14
CA VAL A 125 2.34 -5.49 -9.27
C VAL A 125 1.73 -4.26 -9.94
N HIS A 126 2.56 -3.42 -10.57
CA HIS A 126 2.11 -2.25 -11.31
C HIS A 126 1.18 -2.65 -12.46
N GLN A 127 1.58 -3.62 -13.28
CA GLN A 127 0.78 -4.11 -14.39
C GLN A 127 -0.58 -4.66 -13.92
N GLU A 128 -0.61 -5.43 -12.84
CA GLU A 128 -1.84 -5.99 -12.28
C GLU A 128 -2.77 -4.91 -11.73
N LEU A 129 -2.23 -3.91 -11.03
CA LEU A 129 -3.02 -2.74 -10.58
C LEU A 129 -3.61 -1.95 -11.75
N MET A 130 -2.84 -1.74 -12.81
CA MET A 130 -3.30 -1.02 -13.99
C MET A 130 -4.44 -1.78 -14.70
N ALA A 131 -4.33 -3.10 -14.82
CA ALA A 131 -5.40 -3.94 -15.38
C ALA A 131 -6.70 -3.80 -14.56
N VAL A 132 -6.60 -3.89 -13.23
CA VAL A 132 -7.75 -3.71 -12.32
C VAL A 132 -8.42 -2.33 -12.49
N ILE A 133 -7.64 -1.27 -12.66
CA ILE A 133 -8.17 0.09 -12.85
C ILE A 133 -8.83 0.24 -14.22
N GLN A 134 -8.22 -0.33 -15.26
CA GLN A 134 -8.74 -0.26 -16.64
C GLN A 134 -10.07 -1.01 -16.79
N GLU A 135 -10.26 -2.13 -16.10
CA GLU A 135 -11.54 -2.88 -16.08
C GLU A 135 -12.74 -2.00 -15.65
N VAL A 136 -12.51 -1.08 -14.71
CA VAL A 136 -13.56 -0.21 -14.16
C VAL A 136 -13.57 1.19 -14.77
N THR A 137 -12.68 1.47 -15.71
CA THR A 137 -12.64 2.72 -16.49
C THR A 137 -12.68 2.42 -17.99
N PRO A 138 -13.84 2.02 -18.53
CA PRO A 138 -13.97 1.86 -19.98
C PRO A 138 -13.87 3.24 -20.65
N GLY A 139 -12.72 3.54 -21.27
CA GLY A 139 -12.56 4.77 -22.07
C GLY A 139 -11.15 5.37 -22.21
N ALA A 140 -10.11 4.87 -21.55
CA ALA A 140 -8.75 5.44 -21.67
C ALA A 140 -7.85 4.75 -22.72
N GLY A 141 -8.42 3.98 -23.65
CA GLY A 141 -7.69 3.26 -24.68
C GLY A 141 -7.95 3.80 -26.08
N SER A 142 -7.34 4.96 -26.42
CA SER A 142 -6.94 5.33 -27.78
C SER A 142 -6.36 6.76 -27.81
N SER A 143 -5.05 6.90 -27.62
CA SER A 143 -4.25 7.96 -28.26
C SER A 143 -2.78 7.55 -28.24
N GLU A 144 -2.45 6.55 -29.04
CA GLU A 144 -1.15 6.54 -29.71
C GLU A 144 -1.34 7.32 -31.01
N GLY A 145 -0.65 8.45 -31.12
CA GLY A 145 -0.52 9.30 -32.30
C GLY A 145 0.87 9.91 -32.30
#